data_AF-A0A3G8QZ82-F1
#
_entry.id   AF-A0A3G8QZ82-F1
#
_cell.length_a   1.000
_cell.length_b   1.000
_cell.length_c   1.000
_cell.angle_alpha   90.00
_cell.angle_beta   90.00
_cell.angle_gamma   90.00
#
_symmetry.space_group_name_H-M   'P 1'
#
loop_
_entity.id
_entity.type
_entity.pdbx_description
1 polymer ?
#
loop_
_entity_poly.entity_id
_entity_poly.type
_entity_poly.pdbx_seq_one_letter_code
_entity_poly.pdbx_strand_id
1 'polypeptide(L)'
;MEQNDINIHQLTDEIYQILHKRMDKLGIAYGIVTEFSYNPEEPPSWIISIENSKIVLTSSILFQYMKQHHNLEDTLTHFMRDHFSYFN
;
A
#
# COMPACT_ATOMS: atom_id res chain seq x y z
N MET A 1 -14.94 -20.14 5.78
CA MET A 1 -14.45 -19.14 4.81
C MET A 1 -14.23 -17.76 5.45
N GLU A 2 -14.56 -17.53 6.71
CA GLU A 2 -14.57 -16.16 7.30
C GLU A 2 -13.22 -15.66 7.84
N GLN A 3 -12.30 -16.55 8.24
CA GLN A 3 -11.06 -16.12 8.93
C GLN A 3 -10.04 -15.43 8.00
N ASN A 4 -9.97 -15.85 6.73
CA ASN A 4 -9.04 -15.27 5.74
C ASN A 4 -9.53 -13.91 5.25
N ASP A 5 -10.84 -13.75 5.04
CA ASP A 5 -11.45 -12.50 4.61
C ASP A 5 -11.26 -11.41 5.68
N ILE A 6 -11.48 -11.75 6.96
CA ILE A 6 -11.25 -10.83 8.09
C ILE A 6 -9.79 -10.34 8.13
N ASN A 7 -8.83 -11.19 7.80
CA ASN A 7 -7.40 -10.86 7.79
C ASN A 7 -7.04 -9.91 6.64
N ILE A 8 -7.57 -10.15 5.44
CA ILE A 8 -7.31 -9.29 4.25
C ILE A 8 -7.92 -7.91 4.43
N HIS A 9 -9.13 -7.80 4.99
CA HIS A 9 -9.74 -6.51 5.28
C HIS A 9 -8.95 -5.72 6.31
N GLN A 10 -8.52 -6.36 7.40
CA GLN A 10 -7.68 -5.72 8.42
C GLN A 10 -6.34 -5.24 7.85
N LEU A 11 -5.66 -6.06 7.06
CA LEU A 11 -4.41 -5.68 6.40
C LEU A 11 -4.62 -4.51 5.41
N THR A 12 -5.72 -4.55 4.65
CA THR A 12 -6.07 -3.47 3.72
C THR A 12 -6.29 -2.16 4.46
N ASP A 13 -7.03 -2.18 5.56
CA ASP A 13 -7.29 -1.01 6.39
C ASP A 13 -5.99 -0.47 7.02
N GLU A 14 -5.11 -1.35 7.49
CA GLU A 14 -3.81 -0.97 8.07
C GLU A 14 -2.90 -0.29 7.04
N ILE A 15 -2.79 -0.87 5.84
CA ILE A 15 -2.05 -0.27 4.72
C ILE A 15 -2.64 1.11 4.37
N TYR A 16 -3.96 1.20 4.28
CA TYR A 16 -4.67 2.45 3.97
C TYR A 16 -4.35 3.53 5.01
N GLN A 17 -4.46 3.21 6.30
CA GLN A 17 -4.17 4.14 7.39
C GLN A 17 -2.71 4.62 7.37
N ILE A 18 -1.75 3.72 7.16
CA ILE A 18 -0.33 4.07 7.11
C ILE A 18 -0.06 5.01 5.93
N LEU A 19 -0.54 4.66 4.72
CA LEU A 19 -0.32 5.46 3.52
C LEU A 19 -0.95 6.85 3.64
N HIS A 20 -2.21 6.95 4.10
CA HIS A 20 -2.87 8.23 4.33
C HIS A 20 -2.09 9.11 5.31
N LYS A 21 -1.73 8.58 6.49
CA LYS A 21 -0.95 9.31 7.50
C LYS A 21 0.40 9.81 6.97
N ARG A 22 1.02 9.08 6.05
CA ARG A 22 2.30 9.44 5.44
C ARG A 22 2.11 10.50 4.35
N MET A 23 1.11 10.36 3.49
CA MET A 23 0.83 11.31 2.41
C MET A 23 0.25 12.63 2.89
N ASP A 24 -0.59 12.62 3.92
CA ASP A 24 -1.16 13.85 4.51
C ASP A 24 -0.07 14.83 4.97
N LYS A 25 1.08 14.31 5.41
CA LYS A 25 2.23 15.13 5.83
C LYS A 25 2.91 15.87 4.67
N LEU A 26 2.71 15.42 3.44
CA LEU A 26 3.30 16.06 2.27
C LEU A 26 2.55 17.33 1.86
N GLY A 27 1.26 17.45 2.23
CA GLY A 27 0.42 18.58 1.81
C GLY A 27 0.16 18.62 0.29
N ILE A 28 0.27 17.47 -0.39
CA ILE A 28 0.08 17.31 -1.83
C ILE A 28 -1.18 16.49 -2.09
N ALA A 29 -1.86 16.74 -3.20
CA ALA A 29 -3.00 15.91 -3.61
C ALA A 29 -2.56 14.48 -3.98
N TYR A 30 -3.20 13.49 -3.38
CA TYR A 30 -2.94 12.08 -3.62
C TYR A 30 -4.24 11.28 -3.70
N GLY A 31 -4.15 10.06 -4.23
CA GLY A 31 -5.24 9.11 -4.29
C GLY A 31 -4.74 7.69 -4.06
N ILE A 32 -5.50 6.91 -3.29
CA ILE A 32 -5.25 5.50 -3.01
C ILE A 32 -6.52 4.73 -3.36
N VAL A 33 -6.41 3.77 -4.27
CA VAL A 33 -7.50 2.88 -4.69
C VAL A 33 -7.08 1.45 -4.46
N THR A 34 -7.89 0.69 -3.74
CA THR A 34 -7.70 -0.76 -3.59
C THR A 34 -8.48 -1.49 -4.68
N GLU A 35 -7.80 -2.33 -5.45
CA GLU A 35 -8.42 -3.23 -6.41
C GLU A 35 -8.44 -4.65 -5.85
N PHE A 36 -9.65 -5.20 -5.74
CA PHE A 36 -9.90 -6.59 -5.37
C PHE A 36 -10.16 -7.41 -6.63
N SER A 37 -9.60 -8.61 -6.68
CA SER A 37 -9.92 -9.57 -7.74
C SER A 37 -11.29 -10.20 -7.50
N TYR A 38 -11.94 -10.64 -8.58
CA TYR A 38 -13.11 -11.51 -8.51
C TYR A 38 -12.74 -12.92 -8.00
N ASN A 39 -11.46 -13.29 -8.09
CA ASN A 39 -10.94 -14.50 -7.47
C ASN A 39 -10.55 -14.20 -6.01
N PRO A 40 -11.23 -14.75 -5.00
CA PRO A 40 -10.92 -14.50 -3.59
C PRO A 40 -9.55 -15.07 -3.15
N GLU A 41 -8.93 -15.93 -3.95
CA GLU A 41 -7.56 -16.42 -3.70
C GLU A 41 -6.49 -15.40 -4.15
N GLU A 42 -6.86 -14.43 -5.00
CA GLU A 42 -5.94 -13.39 -5.43
C GLU A 42 -5.91 -12.25 -4.42
N PRO A 43 -4.72 -11.90 -3.90
CA PRO A 43 -4.62 -10.84 -2.91
C PRO A 43 -4.84 -9.46 -3.56
N PRO A 44 -5.30 -8.47 -2.78
CA PRO A 44 -5.56 -7.14 -3.30
C PRO A 44 -4.28 -6.46 -3.81
N SER A 45 -4.50 -5.42 -4.62
CA SER A 45 -3.47 -4.47 -5.00
C SER A 45 -3.91 -3.05 -4.69
N TRP A 46 -2.93 -2.16 -4.49
CA TRP A 46 -3.17 -0.76 -4.17
C TRP A 46 -2.57 0.13 -5.26
N ILE A 47 -3.43 0.88 -5.92
CA ILE A 47 -3.04 1.93 -6.84
C ILE A 47 -2.83 3.19 -6.03
N ILE A 48 -1.60 3.70 -6.04
CA ILE A 48 -1.21 4.92 -5.34
C ILE A 48 -0.86 5.97 -6.39
N SER A 49 -1.45 7.16 -6.25
CA SER A 49 -1.25 8.28 -7.16
C SER A 49 -0.91 9.56 -6.40
N ILE A 50 0.06 10.32 -6.91
CA ILE A 50 0.48 11.62 -6.39
C ILE A 50 0.71 12.51 -7.62
N GLU A 51 -0.05 13.60 -7.73
CA GLU A 51 -0.07 14.48 -8.91
C GLU A 51 -0.20 13.70 -10.23
N ASN A 52 0.84 13.72 -11.07
CA ASN A 52 0.89 13.04 -12.38
C ASN A 52 1.56 11.66 -12.32
N SER A 53 1.99 11.21 -11.13
CA SER A 53 2.64 9.91 -10.94
C SER A 53 1.66 8.89 -10.35
N LYS A 54 1.76 7.65 -10.82
CA LYS A 54 0.97 6.51 -10.35
C LYS A 54 1.84 5.27 -10.25
N ILE A 55 1.71 4.54 -9.16
CA ILE A 55 2.35 3.24 -8.95
C ILE A 55 1.33 2.22 -8.47
N VAL A 56 1.59 0.94 -8.76
CA VAL A 56 0.80 -0.19 -8.28
C VAL A 56 1.62 -0.95 -7.25
N LEU A 57 1.14 -0.99 -6.02
CA LEU A 57 1.64 -1.86 -4.97
C LEU A 57 0.85 -3.17 -5.04
N THR A 58 1.46 -4.21 -5.60
CA THR A 58 0.90 -5.57 -5.52
C THR A 58 1.31 -6.23 -4.21
N SER A 59 0.58 -7.25 -3.79
CA SER A 59 1.00 -8.06 -2.64
C SER A 59 2.38 -8.71 -2.84
N SER A 60 2.75 -9.07 -4.08
CA SER A 60 4.10 -9.58 -4.38
C SER A 60 5.20 -8.54 -4.12
N ILE A 61 4.98 -7.28 -4.52
CA ILE A 61 5.90 -6.18 -4.24
C ILE A 61 5.95 -5.90 -2.73
N LEU A 62 4.80 -5.87 -2.07
CA LEU A 62 4.71 -5.69 -0.62
C LEU A 62 5.56 -6.74 0.12
N PHE A 63 5.40 -8.03 -0.22
CA PHE A 63 6.20 -9.10 0.38
C PHE A 63 7.69 -9.00 0.07
N GLN A 64 8.08 -8.48 -1.10
CA GLN A 64 9.49 -8.25 -1.41
C GLN A 64 10.10 -7.17 -0.50
N TYR A 65 9.40 -6.06 -0.28
CA TYR A 65 9.84 -5.02 0.65
C TYR A 65 9.82 -5.51 2.10
N MET A 66 8.80 -6.27 2.52
CA MET A 66 8.73 -6.82 3.89
C MET A 66 9.87 -7.80 4.21
N LYS A 67 10.49 -8.43 3.20
CA LYS A 67 11.70 -9.25 3.43
C LYS A 67 12.91 -8.40 3.80
N GLN A 68 12.91 -7.11 3.47
CA GLN A 68 14.01 -6.18 3.66
C GLN A 68 13.78 -5.25 4.86
N HIS A 69 12.54 -5.14 5.35
CA HIS A 69 12.14 -4.19 6.38
C HIS A 69 11.38 -4.88 7.51
N HIS A 70 11.61 -4.43 8.74
CA HIS A 70 11.16 -5.13 9.95
C HIS A 70 9.65 -5.05 10.23
N ASN A 71 8.95 -4.06 9.66
CA ASN A 71 7.53 -3.86 9.86
C ASN A 71 6.85 -3.22 8.62
N LEU A 72 5.51 -3.23 8.63
CA LEU A 72 4.70 -2.71 7.53
C LEU A 72 4.86 -1.20 7.31
N GLU A 73 5.01 -0.42 8.38
CA GLU A 73 5.18 1.03 8.28
C GLU A 73 6.50 1.42 7.59
N ASP A 74 7.61 0.77 7.95
CA ASP A 74 8.90 0.96 7.32
C ASP A 74 8.89 0.46 5.88
N THR A 75 8.27 -0.70 5.63
CA THR A 75 8.07 -1.28 4.29
C THR A 75 7.39 -0.27 3.36
N LEU A 76 6.25 0.28 3.78
CA LEU A 76 5.50 1.26 2.99
C LEU A 76 6.27 2.57 2.86
N THR A 77 6.98 3.01 3.90
CA THR A 77 7.81 4.22 3.84
C THR A 77 8.93 4.09 2.81
N HIS A 78 9.63 2.95 2.78
CA HIS A 78 10.68 2.68 1.80
C HIS A 78 10.12 2.54 0.39
N PHE A 79 9.01 1.81 0.23
CA PHE A 79 8.33 1.71 -1.05
C PHE A 79 7.96 3.10 -1.62
N MET A 80 7.38 3.98 -0.80
CA MET A 80 7.02 5.32 -1.21
C MET A 80 8.23 6.17 -1.60
N ARG A 81 9.34 6.06 -0.85
CA ARG A 81 10.61 6.75 -1.16
C ARG A 81 11.20 6.33 -2.50
N ASP A 82 11.16 5.04 -2.81
CA ASP A 82 11.75 4.51 -4.03
C ASP A 82 10.95 4.91 -5.29
N HIS A 83 9.64 5.14 -5.15
CA HIS A 83 8.74 5.38 -6.28
C HIS A 83 8.26 6.83 -6.42
N PHE A 84 8.35 7.64 -5.36
CA PHE A 84 7.91 9.03 -5.36
C PHE A 84 9.02 9.94 -4.81
N SER A 85 9.53 10.83 -5.66
CA SER A 85 10.58 11.80 -5.30
C SER A 85 10.18 12.77 -4.16
N TYR A 86 8.88 12.94 -3.91
CA TYR A 86 8.34 13.76 -2.83
C TYR A 86 8.62 13.19 -1.43
N PHE A 87 9.02 11.91 -1.33
CA PHE A 87 9.27 11.23 -0.06
C PHE A 87 10.74 11.20 0.39
N ASN A 88 11.64 11.86 -0.35
CA ASN A 88 13.08 11.98 -0.02
C ASN A 88 13.32 12.56 1.38
#